data_AF-A0A7C7NJK4-F1
#
_entry.id   AF-A0A7C7NJK4-F1
#
_cell.length_a   1.000
_cell.length_b   1.000
_cell.length_c   1.000
_cell.angle_alpha   90.00
_cell.angle_beta   90.00
_cell.angle_gamma   90.00
#
_symmetry.space_group_name_H-M   'P 1'
#
loop_
_entity.id
_entity.type
_entity.pdbx_description
1 polymer ?
#
loop_
_entity_poly.entity_id
_entity_poly.type
_entity_poly.pdbx_seq_one_letter_code
_entity_poly.pdbx_strand_id
1 'polypeptide(L)'
;MISDSPSTLQYPPSTSSCVCDPGYEFTSSGCDKCERDFFKYEDGDDLCSSCDDVMTDSITSSSGSTNSSDCHCDDGDYESEDGSEC
;
A
#
# COMPACT_ATOMS: atom_id res chain seq x y z
N MET A 1 -6.16 42.04 8.22
CA MET A 1 -6.05 42.00 6.75
C MET A 1 -4.62 42.39 6.43
N ILE A 2 -3.87 41.52 5.74
CA ILE A 2 -2.51 41.76 5.16
C ILE A 2 -1.44 42.04 6.23
N SER A 3 -0.17 41.66 6.16
CA SER A 3 0.61 40.74 5.34
C SER A 3 2.00 40.80 5.98
N ASP A 4 2.58 39.66 6.30
CA ASP A 4 4.04 39.56 6.40
C ASP A 4 4.46 38.34 5.58
N SER A 5 5.43 38.57 4.71
CA SER A 5 5.83 37.82 3.52
C SER A 5 7.25 37.27 3.76
N PRO A 6 7.85 36.46 2.87
CA PRO A 6 7.49 35.15 2.37
C PRO A 6 8.62 34.16 2.68
N SER A 7 8.40 33.12 3.49
CA SER A 7 9.37 32.01 3.56
C SER A 7 9.07 31.03 2.43
N THR A 8 9.57 31.35 1.23
CA THR A 8 9.71 30.38 0.14
C THR A 8 10.75 29.35 0.56
N LEU A 9 10.36 28.39 1.40
CA LEU A 9 10.88 27.03 1.25
C LEU A 9 10.24 26.48 -0.01
N GLN A 10 10.74 26.93 -1.16
CA GLN A 10 10.70 26.12 -2.36
C GLN A 10 11.72 25.01 -2.14
N TYR A 11 11.36 24.07 -1.25
CA TYR A 11 11.67 22.69 -1.55
C TYR A 11 11.13 22.51 -2.99
N PRO A 12 11.87 21.95 -3.96
CA PRO A 12 11.13 21.38 -5.10
C PRO A 12 9.97 20.61 -4.45
N PRO A 13 8.70 20.72 -4.88
CA PRO A 13 7.65 19.87 -4.31
C PRO A 13 8.23 18.47 -4.40
N SER A 14 8.70 17.91 -3.28
CA SER A 14 9.86 16.99 -3.21
C SER A 14 9.68 16.07 -4.35
N THR A 15 10.40 16.24 -5.48
CA THR A 15 9.90 15.83 -6.82
C THR A 15 9.20 14.54 -6.60
N SER A 16 7.87 14.61 -6.43
CA SER A 16 7.13 13.43 -6.03
C SER A 16 7.19 12.80 -7.38
N SER A 17 8.18 11.91 -7.54
CA SER A 17 8.27 11.02 -8.66
C SER A 17 6.82 10.61 -8.86
N CYS A 18 6.29 10.82 -10.07
CA CYS A 18 4.87 10.59 -10.35
C CYS A 18 4.61 9.08 -10.26
N VAL A 19 4.75 8.56 -9.05
CA VAL A 19 4.77 7.17 -8.64
C VAL A 19 3.59 6.96 -7.74
N CYS A 20 3.14 5.73 -7.69
CA CYS A 20 1.96 5.40 -6.94
C CYS A 20 2.26 5.41 -5.44
N ASP A 21 1.35 6.03 -4.70
CA ASP A 21 1.37 6.04 -3.24
C ASP A 21 1.25 4.61 -2.68
N PRO A 22 1.58 4.38 -1.39
CA PRO A 22 1.27 3.13 -0.71
C PRO A 22 -0.20 2.73 -0.88
N GLY A 23 -0.46 1.44 -1.09
CA GLY A 23 -1.78 0.90 -1.41
C GLY A 23 -2.23 1.11 -2.85
N TYR A 24 -1.37 1.64 -3.72
CA TYR A 24 -1.62 1.81 -5.15
C TYR A 24 -0.47 1.27 -6.00
N GLU A 25 -0.81 0.57 -7.08
CA GLU A 25 0.12 0.07 -8.09
C GLU A 25 -0.01 0.83 -9.41
N PHE A 26 1.07 0.82 -10.19
CA PHE A 26 1.08 1.45 -11.50
C PHE A 26 0.51 0.50 -12.57
N THR A 27 -0.56 0.94 -13.22
CA THR A 27 -1.25 0.25 -14.30
C THR A 27 -1.25 1.09 -15.58
N SER A 28 -1.86 0.58 -16.65
CA SER A 28 -2.07 1.36 -17.88
C SER A 28 -2.93 2.61 -17.69
N SER A 29 -3.72 2.70 -16.61
CA SER A 29 -4.61 3.82 -16.28
C SER A 29 -3.95 4.87 -15.39
N GLY A 30 -2.77 4.59 -14.83
CA GLY A 30 -2.15 5.37 -13.77
C GLY A 30 -2.05 4.56 -12.49
N CYS A 31 -2.30 5.19 -11.34
CA CYS A 31 -2.23 4.52 -10.05
C CYS A 31 -3.59 3.96 -9.65
N ASP A 32 -3.74 2.64 -9.72
CA ASP A 32 -4.93 1.93 -9.28
C ASP A 32 -4.70 1.33 -7.88
N LYS A 33 -5.77 1.22 -7.10
CA LYS A 33 -5.70 0.74 -5.72
C LYS A 33 -5.41 -0.77 -5.73
N CYS A 34 -4.52 -1.25 -4.85
CA CYS A 34 -4.27 -2.68 -4.70
C CYS A 34 -5.60 -3.43 -4.52
N GLU A 35 -5.76 -4.57 -5.18
CA GLU A 35 -6.92 -5.44 -4.97
C GLU A 35 -6.93 -6.04 -3.54
N ARG A 36 -7.94 -6.85 -3.20
CA ARG A 36 -8.21 -7.28 -1.82
C ARG A 36 -6.99 -7.94 -1.18
N ASP A 37 -6.70 -9.18 -1.40
CA ASP A 37 -5.48 -9.94 -1.10
C ASP A 37 -4.09 -9.30 -1.35
N PHE A 38 -3.97 -8.00 -1.64
CA PHE A 38 -2.71 -7.33 -1.96
C PHE A 38 -2.44 -6.08 -1.11
N PHE A 39 -1.15 -5.76 -0.93
CA PHE A 39 -0.71 -4.57 -0.22
C PHE A 39 0.49 -3.90 -0.90
N LYS A 40 0.72 -2.62 -0.59
CA LYS A 40 1.94 -1.90 -0.99
C LYS A 40 2.33 -0.86 0.05
N TYR A 41 3.52 -0.96 0.61
CA TYR A 41 3.96 -0.11 1.73
C TYR A 41 4.86 1.06 1.33
N GLU A 42 5.46 1.03 0.14
CA GLU A 42 6.35 2.09 -0.37
C GLU A 42 5.69 2.88 -1.51
N ASP A 43 6.13 4.12 -1.66
CA ASP A 43 5.93 4.88 -2.89
C ASP A 43 6.71 4.22 -4.03
N GLY A 44 6.12 4.16 -5.22
CA GLY A 44 6.74 3.49 -6.36
C GLY A 44 5.74 3.07 -7.42
N ASP A 45 6.26 2.77 -8.61
CA ASP A 45 5.49 2.22 -9.73
C ASP A 45 5.42 0.68 -9.69
N ASP A 46 5.93 0.08 -8.62
CA ASP A 46 5.87 -1.37 -8.43
C ASP A 46 4.41 -1.83 -8.23
N LEU A 47 4.19 -3.09 -8.61
CA LEU A 47 2.91 -3.77 -8.39
C LEU A 47 2.69 -4.04 -6.91
N CYS A 48 1.43 -4.23 -6.52
CA CYS A 48 1.13 -4.63 -5.16
C CYS A 48 1.65 -6.04 -4.88
N SER A 49 2.17 -6.26 -3.68
CA SER A 49 2.62 -7.57 -3.21
C SER A 49 1.44 -8.39 -2.71
N SER A 50 1.47 -9.69 -2.95
CA SER A 50 0.40 -10.58 -2.50
C SER A 50 0.54 -10.86 -1.01
N CYS A 51 -0.59 -10.99 -0.31
CA CYS A 51 -0.59 -11.49 1.06
C CYS A 51 -0.11 -12.95 1.16
N ASP A 52 -0.24 -13.75 0.10
CA ASP A 52 0.33 -15.11 0.05
C ASP A 52 1.85 -15.14 0.22
N ASP A 53 2.55 -14.06 -0.16
CA ASP A 53 4.00 -13.92 0.06
C ASP A 53 4.36 -13.71 1.54
N VAL A 54 3.39 -13.29 2.37
CA VAL A 54 3.53 -13.06 3.81
C VAL A 54 3.08 -14.28 4.60
N MET A 55 1.89 -14.79 4.28
CA MET A 55 1.26 -15.96 4.87
C MET A 55 0.32 -16.56 3.82
N THR A 56 0.48 -17.85 3.53
CA THR A 56 -0.33 -18.53 2.51
C THR A 56 -1.81 -18.48 2.88
N ASP A 57 -2.67 -18.26 1.89
CA ASP A 57 -4.13 -18.12 2.03
C ASP A 57 -4.56 -16.97 2.96
N SER A 58 -3.68 -15.99 3.20
CA SER A 58 -4.02 -14.76 3.91
C SER A 58 -4.46 -13.65 2.97
N ILE A 59 -5.25 -12.71 3.49
CA ILE A 59 -5.90 -11.65 2.74
C ILE A 59 -5.89 -10.33 3.51
N THR A 60 -6.18 -9.22 2.83
CA THR A 60 -6.50 -7.96 3.53
C THR A 60 -8.00 -7.77 3.64
N SER A 61 -8.45 -7.02 4.66
CA SER A 61 -9.88 -6.78 4.88
C SER A 61 -10.50 -5.94 3.76
N SER A 62 -9.70 -5.19 3.01
CA SER A 62 -10.17 -4.28 1.96
C SER A 62 -9.03 -3.88 1.01
N SER A 63 -9.38 -3.53 -0.22
CA SER A 63 -8.43 -2.99 -1.21
C SER A 63 -7.56 -1.84 -0.69
N GLY A 64 -6.39 -1.68 -1.29
CA GLY A 64 -5.37 -0.65 -1.02
C GLY A 64 -4.85 -0.69 0.40
N SER A 65 -4.58 -1.90 0.89
CA SER A 65 -3.76 -2.08 2.06
C SER A 65 -2.38 -1.46 1.84
N THR A 66 -1.89 -0.80 2.88
CA THR A 66 -0.59 -0.13 2.88
C THR A 66 0.47 -0.93 3.63
N ASN A 67 0.13 -2.12 4.14
CA ASN A 67 1.04 -2.88 4.99
C ASN A 67 0.83 -4.40 4.89
N SER A 68 1.91 -5.16 4.95
CA SER A 68 1.85 -6.63 5.05
C SER A 68 1.19 -7.11 6.33
N SER A 69 1.23 -6.31 7.41
CA SER A 69 0.56 -6.63 8.68
C SER A 69 -0.97 -6.63 8.58
N ASP A 70 -1.52 -6.08 7.49
CA ASP A 70 -2.95 -6.14 7.21
C ASP A 70 -3.34 -7.49 6.58
N CYS A 71 -2.39 -8.37 6.26
CA CYS A 71 -2.63 -9.73 5.81
C CYS A 71 -2.98 -10.63 7.01
N HIS A 72 -4.18 -11.22 6.97
CA HIS A 72 -4.73 -12.10 8.00
C HIS A 72 -5.59 -13.19 7.34
N CYS A 73 -5.91 -14.24 8.09
CA CYS A 73 -6.86 -15.25 7.61
C CYS A 73 -8.24 -14.64 7.36
N ASP A 74 -8.93 -15.12 6.31
CA ASP A 74 -10.31 -14.70 6.03
C ASP A 74 -11.25 -15.12 7.17
N ASP A 75 -12.47 -14.59 7.14
CA ASP A 75 -13.41 -14.73 8.26
C ASP A 75 -13.86 -16.20 8.36
N GLY A 76 -13.36 -16.90 9.37
CA GLY A 76 -13.66 -18.31 9.62
C GLY A 76 -12.46 -19.25 9.49
N ASP A 77 -11.33 -18.77 8.98
CA ASP A 77 -10.08 -19.51 8.90
C ASP A 77 -9.17 -19.21 10.11
N TYR A 78 -8.15 -20.03 10.32
CA TYR A 78 -7.27 -19.94 11.47
C TYR A 78 -5.82 -20.19 11.08
N GLU A 79 -4.90 -19.50 11.76
CA GLU A 79 -3.46 -19.70 11.55
C GLU A 79 -3.06 -21.13 11.94
N SER A 80 -2.28 -21.77 11.07
CA SER A 80 -1.63 -23.05 11.36
C SER A 80 -0.66 -22.93 12.55
N GLU A 81 -0.28 -24.06 13.16
CA GLU A 81 0.61 -24.08 14.34
C GLU A 81 1.97 -23.43 14.09
N ASP A 82 2.48 -23.50 12.84
CA ASP A 82 3.73 -22.88 12.41
C ASP A 82 3.55 -21.41 11.95
N GLY A 83 2.31 -20.91 11.83
CA GLY A 83 2.00 -19.53 11.44
C GLY A 83 2.38 -19.17 9.99
N SER A 84 2.58 -20.17 9.12
CA SER A 84 2.94 -19.99 7.72
C SER A 84 1.75 -19.90 6.77
N GLU A 85 0.57 -20.32 7.22
CA GLU A 85 -0.65 -20.46 6.40
C GLU A 85 -1.90 -20.29 7.27
N CYS A 86 -2.97 -19.87 6.60
CA CYS A 86 -4.36 -20.06 6.97
C CYS A 86 -4.87 -21.38 6.34
#